data_AF-A0A2W6WT05-F1
#
_entry.id   AF-A0A2W6WT05-F1
#
_cell.length_a   1.000
_cell.length_b   1.000
_cell.length_c   1.000
_cell.angle_alpha   90.00
_cell.angle_beta   90.00
_cell.angle_gamma   90.00
#
_symmetry.space_group_name_H-M   'P 1'
#
loop_
_entity.id
_entity.type
_entity.pdbx_description
1 polymer ?
#
loop_
_entity_poly.entity_id
_entity_poly.type
_entity_poly.pdbx_seq_one_letter_code
_entity_poly.pdbx_strand_id
1 'polypeptide(L)'
;MTHMTRDDFARLLARARIAIADASPADHILCDELAQAERLMENHVVPWSTDIHAAFIDHRHGGDLYAAFTREALMAEVASFCRLWWPEIRDGRDPSTLSDEEAASIYFDAHEEEYLWTERISIEAPVVDSSRALRVGRHLVISTSHIRPATADLLDQWAPMIPESRPLGVAEAGYGWFVLTDPLDGLEREIVPNELWAAIEFARAQGCRWLLLDRDADCVDGLETFAW
;
A
#
# COMPACT_ATOMS: atom_id res chain seq x y z
N MET A 1 2.42 9.09 -17.95
CA MET A 1 1.48 8.95 -16.83
C MET A 1 2.30 8.80 -15.56
N THR A 2 2.01 9.55 -14.50
CA THR A 2 2.70 9.43 -13.22
C THR A 2 2.37 8.07 -12.61
N HIS A 3 3.39 7.23 -12.41
CA HIS A 3 3.21 5.95 -11.71
C HIS A 3 2.80 6.22 -10.27
N MET A 4 1.58 5.85 -9.88
CA MET A 4 1.16 5.85 -8.48
C MET A 4 1.66 4.56 -7.81
N THR A 5 2.32 4.70 -6.67
CA THR A 5 2.68 3.57 -5.82
C THR A 5 1.47 3.10 -5.01
N ARG A 6 1.57 1.90 -4.40
CA ARG A 6 0.54 1.36 -3.49
C ARG A 6 0.21 2.35 -2.36
N ASP A 7 1.24 2.98 -1.81
CA ASP A 7 1.12 3.93 -0.71
C ASP A 7 0.50 5.26 -1.18
N ASP A 8 0.77 5.70 -2.41
CA ASP A 8 0.10 6.88 -3.00
C ASP A 8 -1.40 6.66 -3.16
N PHE A 9 -1.79 5.44 -3.48
CA PHE A 9 -3.19 5.07 -3.69
C PHE A 9 -3.94 4.89 -2.36
N ALA A 10 -3.31 4.28 -1.34
CA ALA A 10 -3.84 4.26 0.02
C ALA A 10 -4.02 5.68 0.57
N ARG A 11 -3.04 6.57 0.34
CA ARG A 11 -3.12 7.99 0.73
C ARG A 11 -4.21 8.73 -0.03
N LEU A 12 -4.47 8.40 -1.30
CA LEU A 12 -5.56 8.98 -2.07
C LEU A 12 -6.93 8.58 -1.50
N LEU A 13 -7.11 7.30 -1.14
CA LEU A 13 -8.33 6.81 -0.49
C LEU A 13 -8.56 7.47 0.87
N ALA A 14 -7.52 7.62 1.69
CA ALA A 14 -7.59 8.33 2.97
C ALA A 14 -8.07 9.78 2.81
N ARG A 15 -7.54 10.49 1.80
CA ARG A 15 -7.97 11.86 1.49
C ARG A 15 -9.41 11.92 0.99
N ALA A 16 -9.83 10.96 0.17
CA ALA A 16 -11.21 10.87 -0.30
C ALA A 16 -12.17 10.60 0.85
N ARG A 17 -11.83 9.69 1.78
CA ARG A 17 -12.61 9.40 2.98
C ARG A 17 -12.79 10.64 3.86
N ILE A 18 -11.70 11.38 4.14
CA ILE A 18 -11.76 12.61 4.93
C ILE A 18 -12.70 13.63 4.26
N ALA A 19 -12.56 13.83 2.94
CA ALA A 19 -13.41 14.76 2.21
C ALA A 19 -14.90 14.35 2.22
N ILE A 20 -15.21 13.05 2.20
CA ILE A 20 -16.57 12.52 2.27
C ILE A 20 -17.14 12.70 3.69
N ALA A 21 -16.36 12.38 4.72
CA ALA A 21 -16.75 12.54 6.12
C ALA A 21 -17.07 14.01 6.46
N ASP A 22 -16.27 14.94 5.93
CA ASP A 22 -16.48 16.38 6.10
C ASP A 22 -17.73 16.89 5.36
N ALA A 23 -18.06 16.30 4.20
CA ALA A 23 -19.21 16.70 3.38
C ALA A 23 -20.54 16.16 3.92
N SER A 24 -20.54 14.97 4.51
CA SER A 24 -21.73 14.30 5.02
C SER A 24 -21.36 13.37 6.17
N PRO A 25 -21.54 13.84 7.43
CA PRO A 25 -21.35 13.00 8.61
C PRO A 25 -22.34 11.82 8.67
N ALA A 26 -23.31 11.70 7.76
CA ALA A 26 -24.24 10.56 7.75
C ALA A 26 -23.65 9.32 7.04
N ASP A 27 -22.59 9.48 6.24
CA ASP A 27 -22.01 8.42 5.40
C ASP A 27 -20.92 7.62 6.12
N HIS A 28 -21.19 7.23 7.37
CA HIS A 28 -20.27 6.44 8.20
C HIS A 28 -19.92 5.09 7.57
N ILE A 29 -20.89 4.44 6.92
CA ILE A 29 -20.68 3.14 6.25
C ILE A 29 -19.65 3.26 5.13
N LEU A 30 -19.79 4.27 4.27
CA LEU A 30 -18.84 4.52 3.18
C LEU A 30 -17.45 4.89 3.71
N CYS A 31 -17.38 5.64 4.81
CA CYS A 31 -16.11 5.96 5.47
C CYS A 31 -15.45 4.70 6.05
N ASP A 32 -16.22 3.80 6.65
CA ASP A 32 -15.71 2.54 7.19
C ASP A 32 -15.21 1.61 6.08
N GLU A 33 -15.93 1.53 4.95
CA GLU A 33 -15.54 0.77 3.76
C GLU A 33 -14.24 1.32 3.15
N LEU A 34 -14.10 2.64 3.02
CA LEU A 34 -12.86 3.27 2.54
C LEU A 34 -11.68 3.03 3.48
N ALA A 35 -11.90 3.14 4.80
CA ALA A 35 -10.87 2.85 5.78
C ALA A 35 -10.45 1.37 5.76
N GLN A 36 -11.37 0.46 5.44
CA GLN A 36 -11.07 -0.96 5.25
C GLN A 36 -10.24 -1.19 3.98
N ALA A 37 -10.60 -0.54 2.87
CA ALA A 37 -9.83 -0.60 1.63
C ALA A 37 -8.40 -0.06 1.81
N GLU A 38 -8.23 1.07 2.51
CA GLU A 38 -6.91 1.62 2.90
C GLU A 38 -6.06 0.57 3.62
N ARG A 39 -6.62 -0.08 4.65
CA ARG A 39 -5.90 -1.11 5.44
C ARG A 39 -5.51 -2.33 4.63
N LEU A 40 -6.37 -2.78 3.70
CA LEU A 40 -6.08 -3.91 2.82
C LEU A 40 -4.93 -3.57 1.86
N MET A 41 -4.90 -2.34 1.34
CA MET A 41 -3.83 -1.88 0.48
C MET A 41 -2.49 -1.74 1.22
N GLU A 42 -2.49 -1.26 2.45
CA GLU A 42 -1.26 -1.12 3.25
C GLU A 42 -0.69 -2.47 3.71
N ASN A 43 -1.54 -3.45 4.02
CA ASN A 43 -1.12 -4.68 4.69
C ASN A 43 -1.07 -5.94 3.80
N HIS A 44 -1.60 -5.92 2.58
CA HIS A 44 -1.63 -7.10 1.71
C HIS A 44 -0.87 -6.92 0.39
N VAL A 45 -0.40 -8.06 -0.13
CA VAL A 45 0.04 -8.24 -1.51
C VAL A 45 -1.23 -8.52 -2.32
N VAL A 46 -1.68 -7.51 -3.07
CA VAL A 46 -2.75 -7.56 -4.08
C VAL A 46 -4.11 -8.12 -3.59
N PRO A 47 -5.02 -7.27 -3.06
CA PRO A 47 -6.32 -7.72 -2.53
C PRO A 47 -7.40 -7.95 -3.60
N TRP A 48 -7.08 -7.75 -4.87
CA TRP A 48 -8.03 -7.92 -5.98
C TRP A 48 -7.59 -9.02 -6.93
N SER A 49 -8.57 -9.66 -7.57
CA SER A 49 -8.29 -10.59 -8.65
C SER A 49 -7.56 -9.86 -9.78
N THR A 50 -6.54 -10.48 -10.35
CA THR A 50 -5.84 -9.95 -11.51
C THR A 50 -5.71 -11.03 -12.57
N ASP A 51 -5.73 -10.62 -13.83
CA ASP A 51 -5.48 -11.51 -14.95
C ASP A 51 -4.02 -11.35 -15.39
N ILE A 52 -3.32 -12.47 -15.56
CA ILE A 52 -2.05 -12.53 -16.27
C ILE A 52 -2.32 -13.17 -17.62
N HIS A 53 -1.94 -12.48 -18.68
CA HIS A 53 -1.91 -13.00 -20.03
C HIS A 53 -0.51 -13.52 -20.31
N ALA A 54 -0.39 -14.81 -20.64
CA ALA A 54 0.87 -15.44 -20.98
C ALA A 54 0.87 -15.92 -22.44
N ALA A 55 2.04 -15.87 -23.07
CA ALA A 55 2.27 -16.46 -24.38
C ALA A 55 3.55 -17.29 -24.35
N PHE A 56 3.52 -18.42 -25.04
CA PHE A 56 4.69 -19.24 -25.33
C PHE A 56 4.83 -19.36 -26.84
N ILE A 57 6.00 -18.98 -27.35
CA ILE A 57 6.37 -19.15 -28.76
C ILE A 57 7.36 -20.30 -28.81
N ASP A 58 6.99 -21.40 -29.46
CA ASP A 58 7.91 -22.50 -29.76
C ASP A 58 8.49 -22.29 -31.17
N HIS A 59 9.81 -22.25 -31.27
CA HIS A 59 10.53 -21.99 -32.51
C HIS A 59 11.82 -22.80 -32.60
N ARG A 60 12.52 -22.73 -33.75
CA ARG A 60 13.68 -23.59 -34.05
C ARG A 60 14.87 -23.50 -33.07
N HIS A 61 14.89 -22.52 -32.17
CA HIS A 61 15.97 -22.32 -31.19
C HIS A 61 15.56 -22.61 -29.75
N GLY A 62 14.35 -23.14 -29.53
CA GLY A 62 13.75 -23.32 -28.21
C GLY A 62 12.44 -22.56 -28.13
N GLY A 63 12.03 -22.21 -26.90
CA GLY A 63 10.80 -21.44 -26.72
C GLY A 63 10.99 -20.22 -25.83
N ASP A 64 10.26 -19.17 -26.19
CA ASP A 64 10.21 -17.89 -25.49
C ASP A 64 8.89 -17.76 -24.72
N LEU A 65 8.97 -17.36 -23.45
CA LEU A 65 7.81 -17.11 -22.58
C LEU A 65 7.64 -15.61 -22.35
N TYR A 66 6.43 -15.13 -22.61
CA TYR A 66 6.01 -13.75 -22.39
C TYR A 66 4.85 -13.72 -21.39
N ALA A 67 4.80 -12.69 -20.55
CA ALA A 67 3.69 -12.47 -19.63
C ALA A 67 3.40 -10.98 -19.43
N ALA A 68 2.13 -10.60 -19.41
CA ALA A 68 1.69 -9.23 -19.18
C ALA A 68 0.34 -9.18 -18.45
N PHE A 69 0.02 -8.03 -17.85
CA PHE A 69 -1.26 -7.82 -17.15
C PHE A 69 -2.44 -7.50 -18.08
N THR A 70 -2.19 -7.32 -19.38
CA THR A 70 -3.25 -7.10 -20.38
C THR A 70 -2.94 -7.87 -21.65
N ARG A 71 -3.98 -8.24 -22.40
CA ARG A 71 -3.84 -8.89 -23.71
C ARG A 71 -3.10 -7.99 -24.70
N GLU A 72 -3.38 -6.70 -24.70
CA GLU A 72 -2.72 -5.72 -25.57
C GLU A 72 -1.21 -5.68 -25.33
N ALA A 73 -0.77 -5.59 -24.07
CA ALA A 73 0.65 -5.60 -23.73
C ALA A 73 1.33 -6.94 -24.06
N LEU A 74 0.65 -8.07 -23.85
CA LEU A 74 1.18 -9.38 -24.26
C LEU A 74 1.38 -9.44 -25.78
N MET A 75 0.37 -9.02 -26.54
CA MET A 75 0.40 -9.12 -27.99
C MET A 75 1.39 -8.14 -28.62
N ALA A 76 1.68 -7.00 -27.99
CA ALA A 76 2.75 -6.11 -28.43
C ALA A 76 4.13 -6.80 -28.40
N GLU A 77 4.42 -7.62 -27.38
CA GLU A 77 5.65 -8.41 -27.28
C GLU A 77 5.68 -9.52 -28.34
N VAL A 78 4.60 -10.29 -28.44
CA VAL A 78 4.47 -11.37 -29.46
C VAL A 78 4.60 -10.80 -30.88
N ALA A 79 3.94 -9.68 -31.18
CA ALA A 79 4.03 -9.04 -32.48
C ALA A 79 5.43 -8.46 -32.75
N SER A 80 6.15 -8.02 -31.71
CA SER A 80 7.54 -7.61 -31.85
C SER A 80 8.45 -8.77 -32.28
N PHE A 81 8.23 -9.96 -31.71
CA PHE A 81 8.87 -11.19 -32.20
C PHE A 81 8.51 -11.47 -33.67
N CYS A 82 7.21 -11.49 -34.01
CA CYS A 82 6.77 -11.77 -35.38
C CYS A 82 7.31 -10.77 -36.39
N ARG A 83 7.36 -9.47 -36.05
CA ARG A 83 7.90 -8.41 -36.92
C ARG A 83 9.40 -8.56 -37.12
N LEU A 84 10.14 -8.98 -36.09
CA LEU A 84 11.57 -9.21 -36.18
C LEU A 84 11.90 -10.37 -37.14
N TRP A 85 11.09 -11.43 -37.10
CA TRP A 85 11.29 -12.64 -37.89
C TRP A 85 10.43 -12.73 -39.16
N TRP A 86 9.65 -11.69 -39.47
CA TRP A 86 8.76 -11.62 -40.63
C TRP A 86 9.39 -12.04 -41.98
N PRO A 87 10.68 -11.76 -42.27
CA PRO A 87 11.30 -12.21 -43.51
C PRO A 87 11.28 -13.74 -43.71
N GLU A 88 11.12 -14.54 -42.66
CA GLU A 88 11.13 -16.01 -42.74
C GLU A 88 9.91 -16.58 -43.46
N ILE A 89 8.73 -15.99 -43.27
CA ILE A 89 7.48 -16.44 -43.90
C ILE A 89 7.33 -15.95 -45.36
N ARG A 90 8.21 -15.05 -45.81
CA ARG A 90 8.24 -14.45 -47.17
C ARG A 90 6.91 -13.80 -47.59
N ASP A 91 6.17 -13.28 -46.63
CA ASP A 91 4.95 -12.51 -46.90
C ASP A 91 5.32 -11.10 -47.41
N GLY A 92 4.64 -10.64 -48.46
CA GLY A 92 4.94 -9.35 -49.11
C GLY A 92 4.33 -8.12 -48.41
N ARG A 93 3.51 -8.32 -47.36
CA ARG A 93 2.93 -7.22 -46.58
C ARG A 93 3.98 -6.61 -45.66
N ASP A 94 3.84 -5.31 -45.39
CA ASP A 94 4.65 -4.61 -44.38
C ASP A 94 4.07 -4.86 -42.98
N PRO A 95 4.79 -5.58 -42.10
CA PRO A 95 4.25 -5.96 -40.79
C PRO A 95 4.15 -4.81 -39.79
N SER A 96 4.74 -3.65 -40.09
CA SER A 96 4.57 -2.43 -39.28
C SER A 96 3.21 -1.77 -39.48
N THR A 97 2.50 -2.12 -40.56
CA THR A 97 1.16 -1.59 -40.87
C THR A 97 0.02 -2.44 -40.32
N LEU A 98 0.34 -3.62 -39.79
CA LEU A 98 -0.60 -4.58 -39.23
C LEU A 98 -0.77 -4.35 -37.72
N SER A 99 -1.98 -4.61 -37.21
CA SER A 99 -2.17 -4.70 -35.76
C SER A 99 -1.36 -5.85 -35.17
N ASP A 100 -1.09 -5.80 -33.86
CA ASP A 100 -0.29 -6.82 -33.18
C ASP A 100 -0.88 -8.23 -33.32
N GLU A 101 -2.21 -8.33 -33.23
CA GLU A 101 -2.96 -9.59 -33.40
C GLU A 101 -2.88 -10.11 -34.84
N GLU A 102 -3.05 -9.24 -35.83
CA GLU A 102 -2.98 -9.63 -37.24
C GLU A 102 -1.56 -10.07 -37.62
N ALA A 103 -0.54 -9.36 -37.16
CA ALA A 103 0.85 -9.73 -37.38
C ALA A 103 1.13 -11.13 -36.79
N ALA A 104 0.72 -11.39 -35.54
CA ALA A 104 0.89 -12.69 -34.93
C ALA A 104 0.15 -13.81 -35.70
N SER A 105 -1.12 -13.60 -36.03
CA SER A 105 -1.91 -14.60 -36.79
C SER A 105 -1.25 -14.95 -38.11
N ILE A 106 -0.92 -13.93 -38.93
CA ILE A 106 -0.32 -14.16 -40.26
C ILE A 106 1.03 -14.88 -40.14
N TYR A 107 1.84 -14.52 -39.16
CA TYR A 107 3.15 -15.13 -38.96
C TYR A 107 3.03 -16.62 -38.64
N PHE A 108 2.23 -16.97 -37.63
CA PHE A 108 2.09 -18.38 -37.21
C PHE A 108 1.22 -19.21 -38.16
N ASP A 109 0.30 -18.60 -38.93
CA ASP A 109 -0.46 -19.30 -39.97
C ASP A 109 0.42 -19.69 -41.18
N ALA A 110 1.47 -18.90 -41.44
CA ALA A 110 2.40 -19.12 -42.55
C ALA A 110 3.60 -20.01 -42.16
N HIS A 111 3.80 -20.28 -40.87
CA HIS A 111 4.90 -21.08 -40.36
C HIS A 111 4.41 -22.49 -40.01
N GLU A 112 5.01 -23.52 -40.63
CA GLU A 112 4.57 -24.91 -40.44
C GLU A 112 5.13 -25.54 -39.14
N GLU A 113 6.25 -25.00 -38.62
CA GLU A 113 7.02 -25.59 -37.53
C GLU A 113 7.09 -24.71 -36.26
N GLU A 114 6.61 -23.47 -36.33
CA GLU A 114 6.56 -22.55 -35.17
C GLU A 114 5.13 -22.37 -34.70
N TYR A 115 4.94 -22.33 -33.37
CA TYR A 115 3.60 -22.28 -32.79
C TYR A 115 3.54 -21.24 -31.68
N LEU A 116 2.44 -20.49 -31.67
CA LEU A 116 2.06 -19.60 -30.59
C LEU A 116 0.98 -20.27 -29.74
N TRP A 117 1.22 -20.33 -28.45
CA TRP A 117 0.21 -20.65 -27.46
C TRP A 117 -0.01 -19.44 -26.55
N THR A 118 -1.26 -19.12 -26.25
CA THR A 118 -1.62 -18.04 -25.33
C THR A 118 -2.62 -18.51 -24.30
N GLU A 119 -2.45 -18.08 -23.05
CA GLU A 119 -3.39 -18.37 -21.97
C GLU A 119 -3.69 -17.11 -21.15
N ARG A 120 -4.91 -17.05 -20.62
CA ARG A 120 -5.29 -16.09 -19.59
C ARG A 120 -5.41 -16.82 -18.26
N ILE A 121 -4.55 -16.45 -17.33
CA ILE A 121 -4.49 -16.99 -15.97
C ILE A 121 -5.12 -15.97 -15.04
N SER A 122 -6.28 -16.32 -14.46
CA SER A 122 -6.90 -15.50 -13.42
C SER A 122 -6.30 -15.85 -12.06
N ILE A 123 -5.68 -14.87 -11.43
CA ILE A 123 -5.24 -14.94 -10.04
C ILE A 123 -6.38 -14.40 -9.19
N GLU A 124 -7.03 -15.28 -8.43
CA GLU A 124 -8.09 -14.86 -7.51
C GLU A 124 -7.51 -14.02 -6.37
N ALA A 125 -8.30 -13.06 -5.90
CA ALA A 125 -7.99 -12.37 -4.66
C ALA A 125 -7.91 -13.41 -3.52
N PRO A 126 -6.94 -13.29 -2.61
CA PRO A 126 -6.96 -14.12 -1.41
C PRO A 126 -8.28 -13.90 -0.67
N VAL A 127 -8.95 -14.99 -0.29
CA VAL A 127 -10.17 -14.93 0.50
C VAL A 127 -9.82 -14.33 1.86
N VAL A 128 -10.12 -13.04 2.04
CA VAL A 128 -9.97 -12.37 3.33
C VAL A 128 -11.13 -12.80 4.21
N ASP A 129 -10.91 -13.81 5.05
CA ASP A 129 -11.84 -14.14 6.14
C ASP A 129 -11.81 -13.00 7.17
N SER A 130 -12.73 -12.05 7.00
CA SER A 130 -12.89 -10.89 7.89
C SER A 130 -13.27 -11.28 9.32
N SER A 131 -13.66 -12.54 9.59
CA SER A 131 -14.03 -13.01 10.92
C SER A 131 -12.84 -13.40 11.81
N ARG A 132 -11.63 -13.52 11.24
CA ARG A 132 -10.38 -13.86 11.96
C ARG A 132 -9.21 -12.94 11.67
N ALA A 133 -9.44 -11.81 10.99
CA ALA A 133 -8.39 -10.84 10.71
C ALA A 133 -7.76 -10.34 12.02
N LEU A 134 -6.53 -10.78 12.30
CA LEU A 134 -5.71 -10.24 13.37
C LEU A 134 -5.61 -8.72 13.15
N ARG A 135 -5.88 -7.94 14.20
CA ARG A 135 -5.65 -6.50 14.15
C ARG A 135 -4.16 -6.25 14.20
N VAL A 136 -3.54 -6.11 13.03
CA VAL A 136 -2.15 -5.65 12.89
C VAL A 136 -2.16 -4.13 12.80
N GLY A 137 -1.40 -3.48 13.67
CA GLY A 137 -1.24 -2.03 13.69
C GLY A 137 0.23 -1.65 13.59
N ARG A 138 0.52 -0.52 12.95
CA ARG A 138 1.85 0.10 12.94
C ARG A 138 2.02 0.98 14.16
N HIS A 139 3.24 1.01 14.68
CA HIS A 139 3.67 1.97 15.69
C HIS A 139 4.86 2.75 15.18
N LEU A 140 4.94 4.03 15.57
CA LEU A 140 6.08 4.89 15.28
C LEU A 140 6.99 4.93 16.51
N VAL A 141 8.30 4.79 16.33
CA VAL A 141 9.29 4.90 17.41
C VAL A 141 10.10 6.17 17.18
N ILE A 142 10.14 7.06 18.18
CA ILE A 142 10.96 8.30 18.15
C ILE A 142 11.60 8.55 19.51
N SER A 143 12.64 9.37 19.53
CA SER A 143 13.36 9.73 20.76
C SER A 143 12.44 10.32 21.83
N THR A 144 12.65 9.97 23.10
CA THR A 144 12.06 10.70 24.25
C THR A 144 12.47 12.18 24.29
N SER A 145 13.52 12.57 23.57
CA SER A 145 13.95 13.97 23.45
C SER A 145 12.85 14.90 22.88
N HIS A 146 11.79 14.36 22.27
CA HIS A 146 10.65 15.14 21.76
C HIS A 146 9.61 15.56 22.80
N ILE A 147 9.74 15.10 24.04
CA ILE A 147 8.92 15.56 25.16
C ILE A 147 9.81 16.15 26.25
N ARG A 148 9.24 16.89 27.20
CA ARG A 148 10.00 17.43 28.34
C ARG A 148 10.13 16.39 29.46
N PRO A 149 11.15 16.47 30.33
CA PRO A 149 11.24 15.61 31.52
C PRO A 149 9.97 15.66 32.39
N ALA A 150 9.38 16.84 32.58
CA ALA A 150 8.11 16.98 33.31
C ALA A 150 6.93 16.23 32.66
N THR A 151 6.96 16.07 31.33
CA THR A 151 5.96 15.30 30.58
C THR A 151 6.22 13.81 30.70
N ALA A 152 7.48 13.40 30.81
CA ALA A 152 7.86 12.04 31.18
C ALA A 152 7.29 11.64 32.55
N ASP A 153 7.44 12.53 33.54
CA ASP A 153 6.90 12.32 34.88
C ASP A 153 5.37 12.13 34.86
N LEU A 154 4.66 12.82 33.95
CA LEU A 154 3.23 12.62 33.74
C LEU A 154 2.91 11.25 33.13
N LEU A 155 3.69 10.82 32.13
CA LEU A 155 3.52 9.49 31.52
C LEU A 155 3.77 8.37 32.54
N ASP A 156 4.76 8.52 33.41
CA ASP A 156 5.02 7.60 34.53
C ASP A 156 3.88 7.56 35.54
N GLN A 157 3.23 8.70 35.78
CA GLN A 157 2.05 8.76 36.65
C GLN A 157 0.82 8.13 35.98
N TRP A 158 0.64 8.31 34.67
CA TRP A 158 -0.53 7.84 33.94
C TRP A 158 -0.48 6.35 33.59
N ALA A 159 0.70 5.82 33.25
CA ALA A 159 0.89 4.41 32.88
C ALA A 159 0.30 3.40 33.89
N PRO A 160 0.47 3.55 35.22
CA PRO A 160 -0.09 2.63 36.20
C PRO A 160 -1.57 2.90 36.57
N MET A 161 -2.17 4.01 36.13
CA MET A 161 -3.57 4.31 36.44
C MET A 161 -4.51 3.27 35.83
N ILE A 162 -5.65 3.01 36.46
CA ILE A 162 -6.70 2.19 35.85
C ILE A 162 -7.24 2.88 34.57
N PRO A 163 -7.60 2.12 33.51
CA PRO A 163 -7.97 2.68 32.22
C PRO A 163 -9.06 3.76 32.28
N GLU A 164 -10.06 3.60 33.14
CA GLU A 164 -11.21 4.50 33.27
C GLU A 164 -10.86 5.88 33.85
N SER A 165 -9.73 6.00 34.54
CA SER A 165 -9.25 7.25 35.12
C SER A 165 -8.01 7.79 34.40
N ARG A 166 -7.52 7.06 33.38
CA ARG A 166 -6.27 7.37 32.70
C ARG A 166 -6.54 8.43 31.61
N PRO A 167 -5.88 9.61 31.64
CA PRO A 167 -6.14 10.68 30.67
C PRO A 167 -5.75 10.33 29.23
N LEU A 168 -4.86 9.36 29.05
CA LEU A 168 -4.31 8.96 27.77
C LEU A 168 -3.95 7.48 27.82
N GLY A 169 -4.17 6.75 26.73
CA GLY A 169 -3.74 5.35 26.65
C GLY A 169 -2.23 5.22 26.63
N VAL A 170 -1.62 5.19 27.81
CA VAL A 170 -0.17 5.10 28.01
C VAL A 170 0.19 3.76 28.65
N ALA A 171 1.28 3.15 28.22
CA ALA A 171 1.88 2.00 28.86
C ALA A 171 3.40 2.16 28.95
N GLU A 172 3.99 1.71 30.05
CA GLU A 172 5.45 1.70 30.24
C GLU A 172 6.10 0.69 29.30
N ALA A 173 7.21 1.11 28.69
CA ALA A 173 8.19 0.26 28.02
C ALA A 173 9.51 0.40 28.80
N GLY A 174 10.39 -0.61 28.73
CA GLY A 174 11.59 -0.65 29.60
C GLY A 174 12.49 0.60 29.57
N TYR A 175 12.47 1.37 28.48
CA TYR A 175 13.20 2.63 28.33
C TYR A 175 12.33 3.78 27.79
N GLY A 176 11.00 3.73 27.99
CA GLY A 176 10.09 4.65 27.32
C GLY A 176 8.60 4.41 27.58
N TRP A 177 7.75 4.95 26.72
CA TRP A 177 6.29 4.80 26.84
C TRP A 177 5.63 4.56 25.49
N PHE A 178 4.72 3.60 25.45
CA PHE A 178 3.73 3.48 24.40
C PHE A 178 2.58 4.45 24.68
N VAL A 179 2.19 5.22 23.67
CA VAL A 179 1.14 6.23 23.73
C VAL A 179 0.16 5.99 22.58
N LEU A 180 -1.14 5.90 22.90
CA LEU A 180 -2.19 5.84 21.90
C LEU A 180 -2.31 7.17 21.16
N THR A 181 -2.45 7.10 19.84
CA THR A 181 -2.63 8.27 18.98
C THR A 181 -4.08 8.50 18.61
N ASP A 182 -5.04 7.85 19.28
CA ASP A 182 -6.47 8.06 19.02
C ASP A 182 -6.83 9.55 19.30
N PRO A 183 -7.82 10.13 18.60
CA PRO A 183 -8.27 11.49 18.88
C PRO A 183 -8.72 11.63 20.34
N LEU A 184 -8.35 12.74 20.98
CA LEU A 184 -8.82 13.10 22.31
C LEU A 184 -9.78 14.27 22.17
N ASP A 185 -10.97 14.13 22.74
CA ASP A 185 -12.01 15.15 22.69
C ASP A 185 -12.19 15.79 24.09
N GLY A 186 -12.41 17.10 24.13
CA GLY A 186 -12.74 17.80 25.37
C GLY A 186 -11.59 17.94 26.38
N LEU A 187 -11.85 17.60 27.65
CA LEU A 187 -10.98 17.90 28.80
C LEU A 187 -9.64 17.16 28.76
N GLU A 188 -9.56 15.98 28.14
CA GLU A 188 -8.34 15.18 28.05
C GLU A 188 -7.27 15.90 27.22
N ARG A 189 -7.67 16.58 26.15
CA ARG A 189 -6.75 17.36 25.32
C ARG A 189 -6.13 18.53 26.09
N GLU A 190 -6.86 19.14 27.03
CA GLU A 190 -6.36 20.26 27.83
C GLU A 190 -5.25 19.85 28.81
N ILE A 191 -5.26 18.58 29.23
CA ILE A 191 -4.30 18.03 30.20
C ILE A 191 -3.02 17.55 29.50
N VAL A 192 -3.09 17.19 28.22
CA VAL A 192 -1.93 16.72 27.43
C VAL A 192 -1.03 17.90 27.05
N PRO A 193 0.27 17.88 27.45
CA PRO A 193 1.25 18.89 27.04
C PRO A 193 1.36 19.01 25.51
N ASN A 194 1.59 20.23 25.03
CA ASN A 194 1.57 20.52 23.59
C ASN A 194 2.64 19.76 22.81
N GLU A 195 3.82 19.56 23.38
CA GLU A 195 4.89 18.80 22.74
C GLU A 195 4.55 17.32 22.58
N LEU A 196 3.89 16.72 23.58
CA LEU A 196 3.40 15.35 23.48
C LEU A 196 2.26 15.25 22.46
N TRP A 197 1.36 16.23 22.43
CA TRP A 197 0.31 16.27 21.43
C TRP A 197 0.86 16.38 20.00
N ALA A 198 1.86 17.22 19.77
CA ALA A 198 2.51 17.35 18.46
C ALA A 198 3.14 16.00 18.02
N ALA A 199 3.78 15.27 18.94
CA ALA A 199 4.30 13.94 18.66
C ALA A 199 3.19 12.92 18.33
N ILE A 200 2.05 12.98 19.05
CA ILE A 200 0.86 12.15 18.77
C ILE A 200 0.28 12.46 17.39
N GLU A 201 0.12 13.74 17.04
CA GLU A 201 -0.37 14.16 15.73
C GLU A 201 0.60 13.75 14.61
N PHE A 202 1.90 13.88 14.84
CA PHE A 202 2.91 13.43 13.89
C PHE A 202 2.81 11.92 13.63
N ALA A 203 2.73 11.10 14.69
CA ALA A 203 2.56 9.67 14.55
C ALA A 203 1.25 9.30 13.83
N ARG A 204 0.15 10.00 14.15
CA ARG A 204 -1.16 9.83 13.49
C ARG A 204 -1.11 10.18 12.01
N ALA A 205 -0.41 11.26 11.63
CA ALA A 205 -0.24 11.66 10.24
C ALA A 205 0.52 10.63 9.40
N GLN A 206 1.36 9.80 10.05
CA GLN A 206 2.04 8.65 9.43
C GLN A 206 1.21 7.36 9.46
N GLY A 207 -0.06 7.41 9.88
CA GLY A 207 -0.94 6.24 9.93
C GLY A 207 -0.59 5.24 11.03
N CYS A 208 0.17 5.67 12.06
CA CYS A 208 0.50 4.84 13.22
C CYS A 208 -0.54 5.05 14.32
N ARG A 209 -0.99 3.94 14.94
CA ARG A 209 -1.95 3.96 16.06
C ARG A 209 -1.27 4.12 17.42
N TRP A 210 -0.01 3.74 17.47
CA TRP A 210 0.81 3.79 18.66
C TRP A 210 2.06 4.60 18.38
N LEU A 211 2.44 5.42 19.34
CA LEU A 211 3.71 6.12 19.41
C LEU A 211 4.53 5.47 20.53
N LEU A 212 5.76 5.05 20.25
CA LEU A 212 6.73 4.66 21.26
C LEU A 212 7.74 5.80 21.40
N LEU A 213 7.74 6.45 22.56
CA LEU A 213 8.79 7.37 22.97
C LEU A 213 9.90 6.55 23.62
N ASP A 214 10.99 6.33 22.91
CA ASP A 214 12.11 5.49 23.36
C ASP A 214 13.37 6.34 23.54
N ARG A 215 14.07 6.16 24.66
CA ARG A 215 15.30 6.89 24.98
C ARG A 215 16.38 6.75 23.91
N ASP A 216 16.48 5.57 23.30
CA ASP A 216 17.55 5.23 22.36
C ASP A 216 17.15 5.41 20.89
N ALA A 217 15.92 5.86 20.63
CA ALA A 217 15.45 6.13 19.28
C ALA A 217 15.92 7.49 18.74
N ASP A 218 15.89 7.61 17.42
CA ASP A 218 16.28 8.81 16.70
C ASP A 218 15.28 9.95 16.87
N CYS A 219 15.79 11.18 16.80
CA CYS A 219 14.95 12.37 16.67
C CYS A 219 14.43 12.50 15.24
N VAL A 220 13.21 13.00 15.09
CA VAL A 220 12.59 13.27 13.79
C VAL A 220 12.52 14.77 13.51
N ASP A 221 12.71 15.12 12.25
CA ASP A 221 12.55 16.50 11.78
C ASP A 221 11.08 16.95 11.90
N GLY A 222 10.88 18.21 12.28
CA GLY A 222 9.55 18.82 12.38
C GLY A 222 8.88 18.72 13.75
N LEU A 223 9.51 18.05 14.72
CA LEU A 223 9.15 18.12 16.14
C LEU A 223 10.22 18.87 16.93
N GLU A 224 9.80 19.58 17.98
CA GLU A 224 10.74 20.21 18.92
C GLU A 224 11.52 19.14 19.69
N THR A 225 12.72 19.49 20.15
CA THR A 225 13.53 18.66 21.04
C THR A 225 13.88 19.42 22.30
N PHE A 226 13.98 18.69 23.41
CA PHE A 226 14.25 19.23 24.74
C PHE A 226 15.49 18.57 25.33
N ALA A 227 16.13 19.27 26.28
CA ALA A 227 17.24 18.70 27.05
C ALA A 227 16.72 17.71 28.09
N TRP A 228 17.43 16.58 28.21
CA TRP A 228 17.15 15.46 29.11
C TRP A 228 18.36 15.13 29.97
#